data_AF-A0A261FB11-F1
#
_entry.id   AF-A0A261FB11-F1
#
_cell.length_a   1.000
_cell.length_b   1.000
_cell.length_c   1.000
_cell.angle_alpha   90.00
_cell.angle_beta   90.00
_cell.angle_gamma   90.00
#
_symmetry.space_group_name_H-M   'P 1'
#
loop_
_entity.id
_entity.type
_entity.pdbx_description
1 polymer ?
#
loop_
_entity_poly.entity_id
_entity_poly.type
_entity_poly.pdbx_seq_one_letter_code
_entity_poly.pdbx_strand_id
1 'polypeptide(L)'
;MLGFVGAGAMVISVAASVSLAQLQEAAGPDIPVLRAMPNVGARIGRSMTALCPGSACTSDEIDTARKIFTAVGSVEEIEEKDFSLFSALAGCSPAFTTLYIDALARAGVYYGFNKTMATRIAARAVEGSAALVAEQLKQGVSAADTADCVQSPGGTTVAGVVALEKNGFAPAVVQAVQASVECDRK
;
A
#
# COMPACT_ATOMS: atom_id res chain seq x y z
N MET A 1 -31.28 -1.25 -7.62
CA MET A 1 -31.24 -2.70 -7.37
C MET A 1 -30.50 -3.36 -8.53
N LEU A 2 -29.33 -3.92 -8.26
CA LEU A 2 -28.59 -4.74 -9.22
C LEU A 2 -29.42 -6.01 -9.51
N GLY A 3 -30.29 -5.96 -10.52
CA GLY A 3 -31.21 -7.05 -10.89
C GLY A 3 -30.56 -8.34 -11.41
N PHE A 4 -29.27 -8.54 -11.10
CA PHE A 4 -28.44 -9.67 -11.55
C PHE A 4 -27.71 -10.38 -10.39
N VAL A 5 -27.86 -9.95 -9.13
CA VAL A 5 -27.24 -10.64 -7.99
C VAL A 5 -28.13 -11.82 -7.59
N GLY A 6 -27.58 -13.03 -7.67
CA GLY A 6 -28.30 -14.25 -7.30
C GLY A 6 -28.62 -14.32 -5.81
N ALA A 7 -29.69 -15.04 -5.45
CA ALA A 7 -30.04 -15.27 -4.05
C ALA A 7 -28.88 -15.96 -3.30
N GLY A 8 -28.50 -15.41 -2.14
CA GLY A 8 -27.39 -15.91 -1.33
C GLY A 8 -25.99 -15.52 -1.82
N ALA A 9 -25.86 -14.58 -2.77
CA ALA A 9 -24.58 -14.06 -3.20
C ALA A 9 -24.17 -12.79 -2.44
N MET A 10 -22.89 -12.68 -2.11
CA MET A 10 -22.25 -11.45 -1.64
C MET A 10 -21.67 -10.64 -2.81
N VAL A 11 -21.73 -9.31 -2.72
CA VAL A 11 -21.02 -8.38 -3.60
C VAL A 11 -19.72 -7.93 -2.96
N ILE A 12 -18.58 -8.19 -3.62
CA ILE A 12 -17.29 -7.60 -3.27
C ILE A 12 -16.97 -6.52 -4.30
N SER A 13 -16.87 -5.27 -3.86
CA SER A 13 -16.55 -4.14 -4.74
C SER A 13 -15.08 -3.73 -4.61
N VAL A 14 -14.39 -3.61 -5.74
CA VAL A 14 -13.04 -3.01 -5.83
C VAL A 14 -13.03 -1.60 -6.43
N ALA A 15 -14.22 -0.98 -6.53
CA ALA A 15 -14.36 0.34 -7.13
C ALA A 15 -13.72 1.41 -6.23
N ALA A 16 -12.84 2.22 -6.83
CA ALA A 16 -12.29 3.40 -6.17
C ALA A 16 -13.37 4.49 -6.04
N SER A 17 -13.29 5.28 -4.96
CA SER A 17 -14.13 6.46 -4.73
C SER A 17 -15.65 6.22 -4.74
N VAL A 18 -16.09 4.98 -4.43
CA VAL A 18 -17.49 4.65 -4.17
C VAL A 18 -17.63 4.24 -2.70
N SER A 19 -18.56 4.87 -1.98
CA SER A 19 -18.83 4.54 -0.57
C SER A 19 -19.59 3.22 -0.43
N LEU A 20 -19.42 2.57 0.71
CA LEU A 20 -20.15 1.37 1.10
C LEU A 20 -21.65 1.63 1.12
N ALA A 21 -22.08 2.81 1.59
CA ALA A 21 -23.47 3.23 1.55
C ALA A 21 -24.04 3.25 0.11
N GLN A 22 -23.32 3.83 -0.86
CA GLN A 22 -23.72 3.83 -2.27
C GLN A 22 -23.76 2.40 -2.85
N LEU A 23 -22.81 1.55 -2.48
CA LEU A 23 -22.78 0.15 -2.92
C LEU A 23 -23.97 -0.64 -2.35
N GLN A 24 -24.29 -0.44 -1.07
CA GLN A 24 -25.44 -1.07 -0.40
C GLN A 24 -26.77 -0.59 -0.98
N GLU A 25 -26.90 0.71 -1.25
CA GLU A 25 -28.08 1.28 -1.92
C GLU A 25 -28.28 0.68 -3.33
N ALA A 26 -27.20 0.55 -4.09
CA ALA A 26 -27.25 -0.03 -5.42
C ALA A 26 -27.62 -1.52 -5.40
N ALA A 27 -27.05 -2.28 -4.45
CA ALA A 27 -27.28 -3.71 -4.29
C ALA A 27 -28.71 -4.00 -3.79
N GLY A 28 -29.11 -3.40 -2.68
CA GLY A 28 -30.35 -3.68 -1.96
C GLY A 28 -30.09 -4.05 -0.50
N PRO A 29 -31.10 -3.91 0.39
CA PRO A 29 -30.92 -3.97 1.83
C PRO A 29 -30.43 -5.32 2.37
N ASP A 30 -30.79 -6.42 1.69
CA ASP A 30 -30.50 -7.79 2.14
C ASP A 30 -29.28 -8.42 1.46
N ILE A 31 -28.58 -7.66 0.61
CA ILE A 31 -27.40 -8.17 -0.11
C ILE A 31 -26.15 -7.82 0.71
N PRO A 32 -25.36 -8.81 1.14
CA PRO A 32 -24.06 -8.58 1.76
C PRO A 32 -23.14 -7.84 0.77
N VAL A 33 -22.61 -6.70 1.20
CA VAL A 33 -21.69 -5.89 0.41
C VAL A 33 -20.41 -5.69 1.20
N LEU A 34 -19.29 -6.04 0.61
CA LEU A 34 -17.97 -5.79 1.15
C LEU A 34 -17.19 -4.88 0.20
N ARG A 35 -16.63 -3.79 0.74
CA ARG A 35 -15.72 -2.92 0.01
C ARG A 35 -14.30 -3.44 0.17
N ALA A 36 -13.58 -3.59 -0.93
CA ALA A 36 -12.19 -4.00 -0.97
C ALA A 36 -11.35 -2.97 -1.75
N MET A 37 -10.14 -2.70 -1.29
CA MET A 37 -9.22 -1.77 -1.97
C MET A 37 -7.85 -2.44 -2.15
N PRO A 38 -7.66 -3.25 -3.19
CA PRO A 38 -6.35 -3.80 -3.53
C PRO A 38 -5.48 -2.73 -4.21
N ASN A 39 -4.22 -3.04 -4.47
CA ASN A 39 -3.34 -2.21 -5.29
C ASN A 39 -2.75 -2.98 -6.48
N VAL A 40 -1.97 -2.30 -7.31
CA VAL A 40 -1.36 -2.87 -8.53
C VAL A 40 -0.43 -4.06 -8.26
N GLY A 41 0.03 -4.24 -7.01
CA GLY A 41 0.83 -5.38 -6.56
C GLY A 41 0.09 -6.72 -6.62
N ALA A 42 -1.24 -6.72 -6.74
CA ALA A 42 -2.03 -7.94 -6.93
C ALA A 42 -1.57 -8.77 -8.14
N ARG A 43 -1.06 -8.11 -9.20
CA ARG A 43 -0.53 -8.77 -10.41
C ARG A 43 0.67 -9.69 -10.14
N ILE A 44 1.36 -9.49 -9.03
CA ILE A 44 2.56 -10.25 -8.63
C ILE A 44 2.40 -10.90 -7.25
N GLY A 45 1.18 -10.99 -6.73
CA GLY A 45 0.91 -11.58 -5.41
C GLY A 45 1.43 -10.75 -4.23
N ARG A 46 1.61 -9.44 -4.40
CA ARG A 46 2.13 -8.50 -3.40
C ARG A 46 1.19 -7.32 -3.14
N SER A 47 -0.11 -7.52 -3.29
CA SER A 47 -1.11 -6.51 -2.94
C SER A 47 -1.08 -6.24 -1.43
N MET A 48 -1.40 -5.00 -1.05
CA MET A 48 -1.93 -4.71 0.27
C MET A 48 -3.38 -4.30 0.07
N THR A 49 -4.31 -5.04 0.67
CA THR A 49 -5.75 -4.88 0.41
C THR A 49 -6.50 -4.50 1.68
N ALA A 50 -7.20 -3.37 1.68
CA ALA A 50 -8.15 -3.06 2.74
C ALA A 50 -9.48 -3.76 2.49
N LEU A 51 -10.11 -4.28 3.54
CA LEU A 51 -11.49 -4.76 3.52
C LEU A 51 -12.33 -3.93 4.51
N CYS A 52 -13.54 -3.57 4.08
CA CYS A 52 -14.57 -2.99 4.94
C CYS A 52 -15.89 -3.71 4.67
N PRO A 53 -16.30 -4.63 5.56
CA PRO A 53 -17.55 -5.34 5.42
C PRO A 53 -18.74 -4.45 5.75
N GLY A 54 -19.81 -4.58 4.96
CA GLY A 54 -21.10 -4.02 5.26
C GLY A 54 -21.80 -4.74 6.39
N SER A 55 -22.81 -4.08 6.96
CA SER A 55 -23.56 -4.58 8.12
C SER A 55 -24.30 -5.90 7.87
N ALA A 56 -24.59 -6.23 6.62
CA ALA A 56 -25.24 -7.49 6.22
C ALA A 56 -24.26 -8.65 6.02
N CYS A 57 -22.94 -8.41 6.06
CA CYS A 57 -21.95 -9.45 5.90
C CYS A 57 -21.85 -10.35 7.14
N THR A 58 -21.89 -11.65 6.91
CA THR A 58 -21.60 -12.68 7.92
C THR A 58 -20.09 -12.89 8.08
N SER A 59 -19.68 -13.55 9.16
CA SER A 59 -18.27 -13.93 9.38
C SER A 59 -17.71 -14.79 8.24
N ASP A 60 -18.50 -15.73 7.73
CA ASP A 60 -18.08 -16.67 6.69
C ASP A 60 -17.85 -15.96 5.34
N GLU A 61 -18.64 -14.93 5.07
CA GLU A 61 -18.50 -14.08 3.89
C GLU A 61 -17.26 -13.18 3.98
N ILE A 62 -17.01 -12.61 5.16
CA ILE A 62 -15.80 -11.83 5.44
C ILE A 62 -14.56 -12.72 5.28
N ASP A 63 -14.57 -13.92 5.85
CA ASP A 63 -13.49 -14.90 5.71
C ASP A 63 -13.28 -15.33 4.26
N THR A 64 -14.36 -15.43 3.49
CA THR A 64 -14.29 -15.73 2.05
C THR A 64 -13.59 -14.60 1.31
N ALA A 65 -13.96 -13.34 1.54
CA ALA A 65 -13.29 -12.18 0.95
C ALA A 65 -11.82 -12.11 1.37
N ARG A 66 -11.52 -12.34 2.65
CA ARG A 66 -10.15 -12.40 3.18
C ARG A 66 -9.31 -13.45 2.47
N LYS A 67 -9.84 -14.66 2.25
CA LYS A 67 -9.16 -15.74 1.51
C LYS A 67 -8.87 -15.35 0.06
N ILE A 68 -9.83 -14.70 -0.62
CA ILE A 68 -9.65 -14.22 -1.99
C ILE A 68 -8.47 -13.25 -2.07
N PHE A 69 -8.42 -12.24 -1.21
CA PHE A 69 -7.38 -11.21 -1.31
C PHE A 69 -6.04 -11.63 -0.70
N THR A 70 -6.04 -12.56 0.25
CA THR A 70 -4.80 -13.19 0.74
C THR A 70 -4.11 -14.03 -0.36
N ALA A 71 -4.85 -14.52 -1.36
CA ALA A 71 -4.25 -15.21 -2.50
C ALA A 71 -3.39 -14.29 -3.40
N VAL A 72 -3.59 -12.97 -3.32
CA VAL A 72 -2.87 -11.97 -4.13
C VAL A 72 -2.05 -10.98 -3.30
N GLY A 73 -1.89 -11.22 -2.00
CA GLY A 73 -1.10 -10.37 -1.12
C GLY A 73 -1.53 -10.47 0.34
N SER A 74 -1.48 -9.34 1.04
CA SER A 74 -1.88 -9.19 2.44
C SER A 74 -3.17 -8.38 2.55
N VAL A 75 -3.87 -8.55 3.67
CA VAL A 75 -5.18 -7.99 3.92
C VAL A 75 -5.21 -7.31 5.28
N GLU A 76 -5.82 -6.14 5.36
CA GLU A 76 -6.20 -5.48 6.61
C GLU A 76 -7.69 -5.15 6.59
N GLU A 77 -8.36 -5.36 7.71
CA GLU A 77 -9.73 -4.90 7.91
C GLU A 77 -9.72 -3.54 8.58
N ILE A 78 -10.34 -2.55 7.95
CA ILE A 78 -10.34 -1.16 8.41
C ILE A 78 -11.75 -0.57 8.30
N GLU A 79 -11.99 0.52 9.05
CA GLU A 79 -13.22 1.29 8.91
C GLU A 79 -13.22 2.10 7.61
N GLU A 80 -14.41 2.33 7.04
CA GLU A 80 -14.55 3.07 5.78
C GLU A 80 -13.94 4.48 5.84
N LYS A 81 -14.01 5.16 7.00
CA LYS A 81 -13.42 6.50 7.19
C LYS A 81 -11.91 6.56 6.92
N ASP A 82 -11.23 5.41 7.00
CA ASP A 82 -9.78 5.30 6.85
C ASP A 82 -9.37 4.92 5.42
N PHE A 83 -10.32 4.70 4.49
CA PHE A 83 -10.02 4.28 3.12
C PHE A 83 -9.19 5.30 2.34
N SER A 84 -9.41 6.61 2.51
CA SER A 84 -8.59 7.62 1.83
C SER A 84 -7.14 7.58 2.32
N LEU A 85 -6.93 7.34 3.62
CA LEU A 85 -5.59 7.19 4.19
C LEU A 85 -4.93 5.90 3.70
N PHE A 86 -5.66 4.78 3.74
CA PHE A 86 -5.18 3.51 3.20
C PHE A 86 -4.82 3.63 1.71
N SER A 87 -5.65 4.28 0.90
CA SER A 87 -5.40 4.53 -0.52
C SER A 87 -4.09 5.31 -0.72
N ALA A 88 -3.84 6.35 0.07
CA ALA A 88 -2.59 7.10 0.01
C ALA A 88 -1.37 6.24 0.38
N LEU A 89 -1.48 5.40 1.42
CA LEU A 89 -0.37 4.56 1.89
C LEU A 89 -0.12 3.31 1.02
N ALA A 90 -1.15 2.64 0.54
CA ALA A 90 -1.04 1.36 -0.18
C ALA A 90 -1.30 1.50 -1.68
N GLY A 91 -2.19 2.40 -2.10
CA GLY A 91 -2.55 2.65 -3.49
C GLY A 91 -1.58 3.60 -4.20
N CYS A 92 -1.18 4.70 -3.56
CA CYS A 92 -0.29 5.71 -4.16
C CYS A 92 1.21 5.38 -4.00
N SER A 93 1.61 4.73 -2.90
CA SER A 93 3.02 4.39 -2.62
C SER A 93 3.77 3.63 -3.71
N PRO A 94 3.16 2.76 -4.55
CA PRO A 94 3.85 2.19 -5.71
C PRO A 94 4.43 3.25 -6.65
N ALA A 95 3.72 4.36 -6.88
CA ALA A 95 4.21 5.46 -7.70
C ALA A 95 5.36 6.21 -7.01
N PHE A 96 5.20 6.53 -5.72
CA PHE A 96 6.24 7.20 -4.92
C PHE A 96 7.53 6.37 -4.86
N THR A 97 7.39 5.07 -4.65
CA THR A 97 8.51 4.12 -4.57
C THR A 97 9.20 3.97 -5.92
N THR A 98 8.45 3.97 -7.02
CA THR A 98 9.04 3.92 -8.37
C THR A 98 9.88 5.17 -8.66
N LEU A 99 9.45 6.35 -8.20
CA LEU A 99 10.25 7.58 -8.31
C LEU A 99 11.54 7.49 -7.49
N TYR A 100 11.48 6.92 -6.28
CA TYR A 100 12.65 6.69 -5.45
C TYR A 100 13.65 5.71 -6.11
N ILE A 101 13.17 4.58 -6.62
CA ILE A 101 13.98 3.60 -7.36
C ILE A 101 14.62 4.25 -8.60
N ASP A 102 13.86 5.07 -9.34
CA ASP A 102 14.37 5.76 -10.51
C ASP A 102 15.44 6.80 -10.15
N ALA A 103 15.29 7.51 -9.04
CA ALA A 103 16.31 8.44 -8.52
C ALA A 103 17.61 7.72 -8.13
N LEU A 104 17.52 6.59 -7.42
CA LEU A 104 18.68 5.74 -7.13
C LEU A 104 19.37 5.25 -8.41
N ALA A 105 18.57 4.79 -9.38
CA ALA A 105 19.09 4.33 -10.65
C ALA A 105 19.78 5.45 -11.44
N ARG A 106 19.23 6.67 -11.42
CA ARG A 106 19.86 7.87 -12.01
C ARG A 106 21.22 8.18 -11.39
N ALA A 107 21.34 8.10 -10.06
CA ALA A 107 22.63 8.26 -9.39
C ALA A 107 23.62 7.16 -9.80
N GLY A 108 23.18 5.90 -9.89
CA GLY A 108 24.01 4.81 -10.37
C GLY A 108 24.55 5.04 -11.80
N VAL A 109 23.71 5.59 -12.69
CA VAL A 109 24.13 5.96 -14.05
C VAL A 109 25.15 7.10 -14.03
N TYR A 110 24.94 8.12 -13.21
CA TYR A 110 25.89 9.21 -13.03
C TYR A 110 27.29 8.69 -12.62
N TYR A 111 27.35 7.64 -11.80
CA TYR A 111 28.60 6.99 -11.38
C TYR A 111 29.07 5.83 -12.29
N GLY A 112 28.49 5.67 -13.49
CA GLY A 112 29.04 4.81 -14.54
C GLY A 112 28.33 3.46 -14.76
N PHE A 113 27.22 3.19 -14.08
CA PHE A 113 26.40 2.03 -14.40
C PHE A 113 25.53 2.26 -15.64
N ASN A 114 25.22 1.20 -16.38
CA ASN A 114 24.13 1.28 -17.35
C ASN A 114 22.77 1.33 -16.62
N LYS A 115 21.78 1.96 -17.25
CA LYS A 115 20.45 2.18 -16.65
C LYS A 115 19.77 0.89 -16.19
N THR A 116 19.78 -0.15 -17.02
CA THR A 116 19.14 -1.43 -16.70
C THR A 116 19.71 -2.07 -15.44
N MET A 117 21.04 -2.08 -15.31
CA MET A 117 21.72 -2.60 -14.13
C MET A 117 21.43 -1.77 -12.90
N ALA A 118 21.52 -0.43 -12.99
CA ALA A 118 21.25 0.46 -11.88
C ALA A 118 19.81 0.32 -11.36
N THR A 119 18.82 0.28 -12.26
CA THR A 119 17.42 0.06 -11.90
C THR A 119 17.21 -1.30 -11.24
N ARG A 120 17.80 -2.38 -11.77
CA ARG A 120 17.67 -3.73 -11.20
C ARG A 120 18.24 -3.79 -9.78
N ILE A 121 19.40 -3.20 -9.54
CA ILE A 121 20.02 -3.14 -8.21
C ILE A 121 19.15 -2.33 -7.26
N ALA A 122 18.74 -1.13 -7.65
CA ALA A 122 17.91 -0.26 -6.83
C ALA A 122 16.57 -0.91 -6.46
N ALA A 123 15.85 -1.48 -7.44
CA ALA A 123 14.58 -2.14 -7.21
C ALA A 123 14.72 -3.31 -6.22
N ARG A 124 15.73 -4.16 -6.38
CA ARG A 124 15.96 -5.31 -5.49
C ARG A 124 16.36 -4.88 -4.08
N ALA A 125 17.18 -3.85 -3.95
CA ALA A 125 17.58 -3.31 -2.64
C ALA A 125 16.37 -2.74 -1.89
N VAL A 126 15.53 -1.94 -2.58
CA VAL A 126 14.32 -1.36 -2.00
C VAL A 126 13.30 -2.43 -1.59
N GLU A 127 13.09 -3.46 -2.42
CA GLU A 127 12.26 -4.61 -2.07
C GLU A 127 12.76 -5.32 -0.80
N GLY A 128 14.07 -5.56 -0.71
CA GLY A 128 14.70 -6.17 0.46
C GLY A 128 14.54 -5.33 1.73
N SER A 129 14.71 -4.01 1.64
CA SER A 129 14.50 -3.10 2.77
C SER A 129 13.06 -3.12 3.27
N ALA A 130 12.08 -3.07 2.37
CA ALA A 130 10.66 -3.14 2.74
C ALA A 130 10.31 -4.49 3.41
N ALA A 131 10.84 -5.60 2.88
CA ALA A 131 10.64 -6.93 3.46
C ALA A 131 11.29 -7.05 4.86
N LEU A 132 12.48 -6.47 5.05
CA LEU A 132 13.17 -6.48 6.34
C LEU A 132 12.37 -5.73 7.41
N VAL A 133 11.86 -4.53 7.08
CA VAL A 133 10.98 -3.76 7.98
C VAL A 133 9.74 -4.58 8.34
N ALA A 134 9.09 -5.21 7.35
CA ALA A 134 7.90 -6.03 7.60
C ALA A 134 8.17 -7.22 8.53
N GLU A 135 9.35 -7.85 8.44
CA GLU A 135 9.74 -8.94 9.34
C GLU A 135 10.05 -8.42 10.76
N GLN A 136 10.77 -7.31 10.85
CA GLN A 136 11.18 -6.72 12.13
C GLN A 136 10.01 -6.12 12.91
N LEU A 137 8.97 -5.63 12.23
CA LEU A 137 7.74 -5.17 12.88
C LEU A 137 7.07 -6.26 13.73
N LYS A 138 7.20 -7.54 13.36
CA LYS A 138 6.67 -8.67 14.16
C LYS A 138 7.33 -8.80 15.54
N GLN A 139 8.50 -8.19 15.70
CA GLN A 139 9.29 -8.18 16.94
C GLN A 139 9.20 -6.84 17.67
N GLY A 140 8.34 -5.92 17.21
CA GLY A 140 8.19 -4.58 17.79
C GLY A 140 9.31 -3.61 17.42
N VAL A 141 10.13 -3.95 16.43
CA VAL A 141 11.23 -3.10 15.94
C VAL A 141 10.68 -2.15 14.86
N SER A 142 10.93 -0.85 15.01
CA SER A 142 10.42 0.17 14.09
C SER A 142 11.26 0.30 12.83
N ALA A 143 10.73 0.96 11.79
CA ALA A 143 11.49 1.26 10.58
C ALA A 143 12.71 2.16 10.84
N ALA A 144 12.65 3.02 11.87
CA ALA A 144 13.80 3.84 12.28
C ALA A 144 14.89 2.96 12.88
N ASP A 145 14.53 2.03 13.77
CA ASP A 145 15.47 1.07 14.35
C ASP A 145 16.11 0.17 13.27
N THR A 146 15.31 -0.27 12.28
CA THR A 146 15.83 -1.00 11.11
C THR A 146 16.87 -0.20 10.34
N ALA A 147 16.64 1.10 10.14
CA ALA A 147 17.56 1.98 9.45
C ALA A 147 18.84 2.24 10.26
N ASP A 148 18.74 2.38 11.58
CA ASP A 148 19.88 2.57 12.46
C ASP A 148 20.82 1.36 12.45
N CYS A 149 20.29 0.14 12.33
CA CYS A 149 21.08 -1.10 12.24
C CYS A 149 22.09 -1.13 11.07
N VAL A 150 21.87 -0.32 10.02
CA VAL A 150 22.74 -0.26 8.83
C VAL A 150 23.59 1.03 8.77
N GLN A 151 23.56 1.84 9.82
CA GLN A 151 24.31 3.09 9.93
C GLN A 151 25.53 2.91 10.83
N SER A 152 26.66 2.51 10.23
CA SER A 152 27.93 2.48 10.97
C SER A 152 28.41 3.91 11.30
N PRO A 153 29.04 4.13 12.47
CA PRO A 153 29.61 5.44 12.83
C PRO A 153 30.58 5.95 11.77
N GLY A 154 30.33 7.16 11.23
CA GLY A 154 31.13 7.77 10.16
C GLY A 154 31.07 7.05 8.80
N GLY A 155 30.16 6.08 8.64
CA GLY A 155 30.02 5.27 7.44
C GLY A 155 29.30 5.98 6.28
N THR A 156 29.25 5.29 5.14
CA THR A 156 28.59 5.79 3.92
C THR A 156 27.08 5.95 4.10
N THR A 157 26.42 5.03 4.82
CA THR A 157 24.96 5.08 5.05
C THR A 157 24.55 6.33 5.83
N VAL A 158 25.20 6.61 6.97
CA VAL A 158 24.84 7.77 7.80
C VAL A 158 25.11 9.09 7.08
N ALA A 159 26.17 9.16 6.27
CA ALA A 159 26.42 10.33 5.42
C ALA A 159 25.29 10.55 4.40
N GLY A 160 24.77 9.47 3.80
CA GLY A 160 23.61 9.51 2.91
C GLY A 160 22.32 9.94 3.60
N VAL A 161 22.04 9.40 4.80
CA VAL A 161 20.86 9.76 5.60
C VAL A 161 20.88 11.24 5.98
N VAL A 162 22.01 11.75 6.49
CA VAL A 162 22.15 13.18 6.79
C VAL A 162 21.93 14.05 5.56
N ALA A 163 22.38 13.61 4.38
CA ALA A 163 22.12 14.32 3.12
C ALA A 163 20.63 14.30 2.73
N LEU A 164 19.92 13.18 2.90
CA LEU A 164 18.49 13.08 2.65
C LEU A 164 17.69 14.01 3.57
N GLU A 165 18.02 14.03 4.86
CA GLU A 165 17.40 14.90 5.86
C GLU A 165 17.61 16.39 5.50
N LYS A 166 18.85 16.77 5.17
CA LYS A 166 19.18 18.14 4.75
C LYS A 166 18.37 18.60 3.52
N ASN A 167 18.01 17.67 2.63
CA ASN A 167 17.24 17.96 1.41
C ASN A 167 15.72 17.78 1.60
N GLY A 168 15.24 17.55 2.83
CA GLY A 168 13.81 17.52 3.12
C GLY A 168 13.08 16.27 2.62
N PHE A 169 13.75 15.11 2.60
CA PHE A 169 13.14 13.85 2.15
C PHE A 169 11.86 13.51 2.93
N ALA A 170 11.92 13.44 4.26
CA ALA A 170 10.76 13.09 5.08
C ALA A 170 9.60 14.09 4.92
N PRO A 171 9.80 15.42 5.01
CA PRO A 171 8.75 16.40 4.71
C PRO A 171 8.09 16.22 3.34
N ALA A 172 8.85 15.94 2.29
CA ALA A 172 8.31 15.75 0.95
C ALA A 172 7.40 14.52 0.87
N VAL A 173 7.79 13.41 1.51
CA VAL A 173 6.98 12.17 1.55
C VAL A 173 5.68 12.40 2.34
N VAL A 174 5.75 13.06 3.50
CA VAL A 174 4.57 13.38 4.31
C VAL A 174 3.59 14.25 3.53
N GLN A 175 4.08 15.28 2.84
CA GLN A 175 3.24 16.17 2.02
C GLN A 175 2.61 15.43 0.83
N ALA A 176 3.32 14.47 0.21
CA ALA A 176 2.75 13.65 -0.85
C ALA A 176 1.56 12.81 -0.35
N VAL A 177 1.67 12.19 0.83
CA VAL A 177 0.57 11.44 1.44
C VAL A 177 -0.60 12.37 1.79
N GLN A 178 -0.34 13.53 2.38
CA GLN A 178 -1.37 14.53 2.70
C GLN A 178 -2.14 14.96 1.45
N ALA A 179 -1.42 15.32 0.38
CA ALA A 179 -2.02 15.72 -0.88
C ALA A 179 -2.90 14.61 -1.49
N SER A 180 -2.48 13.34 -1.41
CA SER A 180 -3.28 12.20 -1.86
C SER A 180 -4.57 12.04 -1.04
N VAL A 181 -4.48 12.13 0.30
CA VAL A 181 -5.65 12.02 1.19
C VAL A 181 -6.63 13.17 0.95
N GLU A 182 -6.13 14.39 0.81
CA GLU A 182 -6.94 15.58 0.55
C GLU A 182 -7.60 15.54 -0.84
N CYS A 183 -6.95 14.93 -1.83
CA CYS A 183 -7.51 14.79 -3.17
C CYS A 183 -8.67 13.80 -3.23
N ASP A 184 -8.58 12.67 -2.52
CA ASP A 184 -9.62 11.63 -2.51
C ASP A 184 -10.87 12.03 -1.69
N ARG A 185 -10.70 12.94 -0.73
CA ARG A 185 -11.79 13.43 0.12
C ARG A 185 -12.60 14.59 -0.48
N LYS A 186 -12.20 15.11 -1.65
CA LYS A 186 -12.90 16.19 -2.36
C LYS A 186 -14.03 15.63 -3.22
#